data_AF-A0A1R4G6J8-F1
#
_entry.id   AF-A0A1R4G6J8-F1
#
_cell.length_a   1.000
_cell.length_b   1.000
_cell.length_c   1.000
_cell.angle_alpha   90.00
_cell.angle_beta   90.00
_cell.angle_gamma   90.00
#
_symmetry.space_group_name_H-M   'P 1'
#
loop_
_entity.id
_entity.type
_entity.pdbx_description
1 polymer ?
#
loop_
_entity_poly.entity_id
_entity_poly.type
_entity_poly.pdbx_seq_one_letter_code
_entity_poly.pdbx_strand_id
1 'polypeptide(L)'
;MTNTTTARGRSGAKRSLLMGAAVTLGSAALMLGGAGAASAHVTVAADTAEAGAYAVLTFSVPHGCGESPTTSVSIQIPEEISSVTPTRNPLYSVETVHQALETPVEDSHGNEVTEQVSEVVYRTDTPLPADQRDTFELSVKLPEDAAGTTLHFPTVQTCEEGESAWVQIAAEGQDPHELELPSPELQVVAPGDHEHEAADAEGQDATAPDASAAAGGSTANGPLVITSLALGGLGLVVAIFALLRTRNKA
;
A
#
# COMPACT_ATOMS: atom_id res chain seq x y z
N MET A 1 27.76 -71.28 44.22
CA MET A 1 27.12 -70.78 45.45
C MET A 1 27.07 -69.25 45.33
N THR A 2 26.14 -68.69 44.56
CA THR A 2 24.85 -68.11 45.01
C THR A 2 24.99 -67.15 46.19
N ASN A 3 24.84 -65.84 45.93
CA ASN A 3 23.72 -65.14 46.52
C ASN A 3 23.28 -63.88 45.76
N THR A 4 21.95 -63.77 45.76
CA THR A 4 21.00 -62.76 45.30
C THR A 4 21.31 -61.33 45.74
N THR A 5 21.04 -60.34 44.88
CA THR A 5 20.48 -59.05 45.31
C THR A 5 19.54 -58.51 44.24
N THR A 6 18.29 -58.36 44.63
CA THR A 6 17.19 -57.74 43.87
C THR A 6 17.30 -56.21 43.96
N ALA A 7 17.23 -55.51 42.83
CA ALA A 7 16.99 -54.06 42.83
C ALA A 7 15.84 -53.71 41.88
N ARG A 8 14.77 -53.19 42.46
CA ARG A 8 13.55 -52.69 41.83
C ARG A 8 13.76 -51.22 41.43
N GLY A 9 13.55 -50.88 40.15
CA GLY A 9 13.78 -49.53 39.64
C GLY A 9 12.76 -49.08 38.59
N ARG A 10 11.69 -48.41 39.08
CA ARG A 10 10.91 -47.32 38.46
C ARG A 10 10.53 -47.42 36.97
N SER A 11 9.34 -47.97 36.74
CA SER A 11 8.44 -47.61 35.63
C SER A 11 7.99 -46.15 35.79
N GLY A 12 8.19 -45.29 34.78
CA GLY A 12 7.56 -43.97 34.76
C GLY A 12 8.10 -42.94 33.76
N ALA A 13 9.27 -43.14 33.14
CA ALA A 13 9.92 -42.06 32.37
C ALA A 13 9.67 -42.07 30.85
N LYS A 14 8.69 -42.84 30.32
CA LYS A 14 8.56 -43.03 28.85
C LYS A 14 7.32 -42.43 28.21
N ARG A 15 6.45 -41.72 28.95
CA ARG A 15 5.19 -41.17 28.38
C ARG A 15 5.13 -39.64 28.26
N SER A 16 6.13 -38.91 28.72
CA SER A 16 6.09 -37.44 28.75
C SER A 16 6.94 -36.73 27.69
N LEU A 17 7.42 -37.43 26.66
CA LEU A 17 8.20 -36.80 25.58
C LEU A 17 7.44 -36.66 24.25
N LEU A 18 6.24 -37.23 24.11
CA LEU A 18 5.52 -37.23 22.83
C LEU A 18 4.50 -36.08 22.66
N MET A 19 4.32 -35.22 23.66
CA MET A 19 3.37 -34.09 23.61
C MET A 19 4.04 -32.71 23.47
N GLY A 20 5.38 -32.63 23.50
CA GLY A 20 6.11 -31.36 23.31
C GLY A 20 6.43 -31.04 21.85
N ALA A 21 6.41 -32.02 20.95
CA ALA A 21 6.82 -31.86 19.55
C ALA A 21 5.71 -31.30 18.63
N ALA A 22 4.44 -31.38 19.03
CA ALA A 22 3.32 -30.97 18.18
C ALA A 22 3.03 -29.45 18.23
N VAL A 23 3.41 -28.77 19.31
CA VAL A 23 3.12 -27.33 19.47
C VAL A 23 4.16 -26.44 18.79
N THR A 24 5.42 -26.90 18.68
CA THR A 24 6.49 -26.12 18.03
C THR A 24 6.40 -26.11 16.50
N LEU A 25 5.76 -27.11 15.89
CA LEU A 25 5.56 -27.18 14.42
C LEU A 25 4.44 -26.26 13.92
N GLY A 26 3.43 -25.96 14.76
CA GLY A 26 2.31 -25.08 14.37
C GLY A 26 2.69 -23.60 14.30
N SER A 27 3.58 -23.14 15.19
CA SER A 27 4.01 -21.74 15.25
C SER A 27 4.95 -21.34 14.12
N ALA A 28 5.74 -22.28 13.57
CA ALA A 28 6.63 -22.01 12.44
C ALA A 28 5.87 -21.78 11.13
N ALA A 29 4.77 -22.49 10.90
CA ALA A 29 3.97 -22.37 9.67
C ALA A 29 3.25 -21.01 9.54
N LEU A 30 2.87 -20.38 10.66
CA LEU A 30 2.22 -19.06 10.66
C LEU A 30 3.20 -17.90 10.39
N MET A 31 4.51 -18.07 10.65
CA MET A 31 5.50 -17.03 10.35
C MET A 31 5.93 -16.99 8.88
N LEU A 32 5.71 -18.06 8.10
CA LEU A 32 5.96 -18.05 6.65
C LEU A 32 4.78 -17.49 5.83
N GLY A 33 3.59 -17.35 6.42
CA GLY A 33 2.39 -16.90 5.70
C GLY A 33 2.09 -15.40 5.80
N GLY A 34 2.92 -14.63 6.52
CA GLY A 34 2.62 -13.25 6.93
C GLY A 34 3.64 -12.20 6.50
N ALA A 35 4.62 -12.55 5.66
CA ALA A 35 5.35 -11.53 4.91
C ALA A 35 4.41 -11.04 3.80
N GLY A 36 3.47 -10.15 4.17
CA GLY A 36 2.78 -9.34 3.18
C GLY A 36 3.85 -8.73 2.28
N ALA A 37 3.70 -8.86 0.96
CA ALA A 37 4.64 -8.33 0.00
C ALA A 37 4.95 -6.89 0.42
N ALA A 38 6.18 -6.63 0.88
CA ALA A 38 6.64 -5.26 1.01
C ALA A 38 6.64 -4.75 -0.43
N SER A 39 5.64 -3.93 -0.78
CA SER A 39 5.51 -3.40 -2.13
C SER A 39 6.71 -2.49 -2.39
N ALA A 40 7.71 -3.04 -3.06
CA ALA A 40 8.94 -2.36 -3.46
C ALA A 40 8.76 -1.58 -4.77
N HIS A 41 7.63 -1.75 -5.44
CA HIS A 41 7.37 -1.14 -6.73
C HIS A 41 6.89 0.30 -6.57
N VAL A 42 7.28 1.15 -7.51
CA VAL A 42 6.66 2.46 -7.67
C VAL A 42 5.24 2.25 -8.20
N THR A 43 4.27 2.92 -7.59
CA THR A 43 2.86 2.80 -7.97
C THR A 43 2.20 4.17 -8.10
N VAL A 44 1.10 4.23 -8.85
CA VAL A 44 0.12 5.33 -8.75
C VAL A 44 -0.91 4.91 -7.71
N ALA A 45 -1.19 5.76 -6.71
CA ALA A 45 -2.11 5.43 -5.62
C ALA A 45 -3.60 5.44 -6.02
N ALA A 46 -3.94 5.98 -7.20
CA ALA A 46 -5.28 5.90 -7.78
C ALA A 46 -5.31 4.74 -8.77
N ASP A 47 -6.15 3.74 -8.50
CA ASP A 47 -6.27 2.57 -9.38
C ASP A 47 -7.11 2.88 -10.63
N THR A 48 -8.08 3.80 -10.50
CA THR A 48 -9.00 4.19 -11.58
C THR A 48 -9.27 5.69 -11.61
N ALA A 49 -9.49 6.24 -12.80
CA ALA A 49 -9.95 7.63 -12.99
C ALA A 49 -10.86 7.74 -14.23
N GLU A 50 -11.74 8.75 -14.25
CA GLU A 50 -12.72 8.91 -15.32
C GLU A 50 -12.09 9.53 -16.58
N ALA A 51 -12.47 9.01 -17.76
CA ALA A 51 -12.13 9.63 -19.03
C ALA A 51 -12.61 11.09 -19.08
N GLY A 52 -11.77 11.99 -19.57
CA GLY A 52 -12.06 13.41 -19.61
C GLY A 52 -12.09 14.10 -18.23
N ALA A 53 -11.82 13.43 -17.11
CA ALA A 53 -11.72 14.10 -15.82
C ALA A 53 -10.32 14.69 -15.59
N TYR A 54 -10.23 15.64 -14.66
CA TYR A 54 -8.95 15.93 -14.01
C TYR A 54 -8.74 14.94 -12.88
N ALA A 55 -7.54 14.38 -12.78
CA ALA A 55 -7.15 13.46 -11.72
C ALA A 55 -5.84 13.90 -11.08
N VAL A 56 -5.70 13.68 -9.77
CA VAL A 56 -4.41 13.83 -9.08
C VAL A 56 -3.80 12.44 -8.93
N LEU A 57 -2.71 12.21 -9.66
CA LEU A 57 -1.96 10.96 -9.61
C LEU A 57 -0.85 11.09 -8.58
N THR A 58 -0.88 10.25 -7.55
CA THR A 58 0.15 10.19 -6.52
C THR A 58 1.09 9.03 -6.80
N PHE A 59 2.28 9.33 -7.30
CA PHE A 59 3.36 8.37 -7.49
C PHE A 59 4.05 8.12 -6.16
N SER A 60 4.08 6.87 -5.71
CA SER A 60 4.71 6.47 -4.45
C SER A 60 6.03 5.77 -4.70
N VAL A 61 7.14 6.33 -4.22
CA VAL A 61 8.49 5.72 -4.31
C VAL A 61 8.89 5.17 -2.94
N PRO A 62 8.86 3.84 -2.75
CA PRO A 62 8.89 3.21 -1.41
C PRO A 62 10.24 3.26 -0.68
N HIS A 63 11.33 3.37 -1.43
CA HIS A 63 12.71 3.31 -0.93
C HIS A 63 13.70 3.76 -2.01
N GLY A 64 14.99 3.85 -1.67
CA GLY A 64 16.12 3.95 -2.61
C GLY A 64 16.32 2.73 -3.53
N CYS A 65 17.35 2.75 -4.38
CA CYS A 65 17.69 1.63 -5.26
C CYS A 65 18.50 0.61 -4.47
N GLY A 66 17.82 -0.37 -3.87
CA GLY A 66 18.43 -1.24 -2.86
C GLY A 66 18.84 -0.42 -1.64
N GLU A 67 20.13 -0.39 -1.29
CA GLU A 67 20.66 0.44 -0.20
C GLU A 67 21.04 1.86 -0.65
N SER A 68 21.04 2.16 -1.95
CA SER A 68 21.49 3.45 -2.49
C SER A 68 20.38 4.52 -2.43
N PRO A 69 20.61 5.70 -1.85
CA PRO A 69 19.61 6.78 -1.78
C PRO A 69 19.17 7.32 -3.15
N THR A 70 17.90 7.68 -3.30
CA THR A 70 17.35 8.28 -4.54
C THR A 70 17.71 9.75 -4.64
N THR A 71 18.24 10.16 -5.78
CA THR A 71 18.57 11.57 -6.08
C THR A 71 17.60 12.20 -7.06
N SER A 72 16.95 11.39 -7.91
CA SER A 72 15.97 11.86 -8.87
C SER A 72 14.89 10.82 -9.18
N VAL A 73 13.70 11.32 -9.49
CA VAL A 73 12.58 10.55 -10.03
C VAL A 73 12.10 11.25 -11.29
N SER A 74 12.14 10.55 -12.41
CA SER A 74 11.64 10.98 -13.71
C SER A 74 10.37 10.20 -14.02
N ILE A 75 9.29 10.90 -14.37
CA ILE A 75 7.99 10.31 -14.70
C ILE A 75 7.67 10.72 -16.14
N GLN A 76 7.60 9.74 -17.04
CA GLN A 76 7.15 9.96 -18.41
C GLN A 76 5.64 10.14 -18.45
N ILE A 77 5.21 11.10 -19.25
CA ILE A 77 3.81 11.45 -19.46
C ILE A 77 3.36 10.85 -20.80
N PRO A 78 2.31 10.01 -20.82
CA PRO A 78 1.70 9.52 -22.05
C PRO A 78 1.34 10.66 -23.00
N GLU A 79 1.56 10.47 -24.29
CA GLU A 79 1.32 11.49 -25.33
C GLU A 79 -0.16 11.90 -25.39
N GLU A 80 -1.06 11.00 -24.99
CA GLU A 80 -2.50 11.24 -24.92
C GLU A 80 -2.86 12.29 -23.85
N ILE A 81 -2.00 12.53 -22.86
CA ILE A 81 -2.25 13.50 -21.79
C ILE A 81 -1.86 14.91 -22.28
N SER A 82 -2.88 15.72 -22.52
CA SER A 82 -2.73 17.09 -23.03
C SER A 82 -2.32 18.12 -21.97
N SER A 83 -2.48 17.81 -20.69
CA SER A 83 -2.16 18.75 -19.60
C SER A 83 -1.68 18.02 -18.36
N VAL A 84 -0.52 18.46 -17.86
CA VAL A 84 0.07 18.01 -16.60
C VAL A 84 0.53 19.22 -15.81
N THR A 85 0.17 19.25 -14.53
CA THR A 85 0.65 20.23 -13.56
C THR A 85 1.26 19.49 -12.37
N PRO A 86 2.60 19.52 -12.23
CA PRO A 86 3.25 18.94 -11.07
C PRO A 86 2.92 19.71 -9.78
N THR A 87 2.61 19.00 -8.70
CA THR A 87 2.51 19.60 -7.37
C THR A 87 3.91 19.99 -6.90
N ARG A 88 4.02 21.20 -6.33
CA ARG A 88 5.29 21.69 -5.75
C ARG A 88 5.68 20.81 -4.57
N ASN A 89 6.88 20.25 -4.61
CA ASN A 89 7.44 19.43 -3.54
C ASN A 89 8.45 20.26 -2.70
N PRO A 90 8.42 20.20 -1.35
CA PRO A 90 9.35 20.95 -0.51
C PRO A 90 10.78 20.41 -0.51
N LEU A 91 11.00 19.13 -0.82
CA LEU A 91 12.31 18.47 -0.79
C LEU A 91 12.94 18.32 -2.18
N TYR A 92 12.19 18.61 -3.25
CA TYR A 92 12.63 18.43 -4.63
C TYR A 92 12.43 19.70 -5.46
N SER A 93 13.41 19.98 -6.32
CA SER A 93 13.20 20.81 -7.50
C SER A 93 12.39 20.02 -8.53
N VAL A 94 11.54 20.71 -9.28
CA VAL A 94 10.67 20.10 -10.30
C VAL A 94 10.94 20.76 -11.64
N GLU A 95 11.19 19.94 -12.66
CA GLU A 95 11.39 20.35 -14.05
C GLU A 95 10.39 19.63 -14.95
N THR A 96 9.84 20.34 -15.94
CA THR A 96 9.00 19.74 -16.99
C THR A 96 9.74 19.78 -18.31
N VAL A 97 9.92 18.61 -18.92
CA VAL A 97 10.46 18.48 -20.28
C VAL A 97 9.29 18.55 -21.25
N HIS A 98 9.44 19.36 -22.29
CA HIS A 98 8.45 19.52 -23.34
C HIS A 98 8.89 18.79 -24.61
N GLN A 99 7.93 18.24 -25.33
CA GLN A 99 8.12 17.68 -26.66
C GLN A 99 7.15 18.31 -27.65
N ALA A 100 7.58 18.42 -28.90
CA ALA A 100 6.71 18.89 -29.98
C ALA A 100 5.62 17.85 -30.28
N LEU A 101 4.40 18.33 -30.45
CA LEU A 101 3.28 17.52 -30.92
C LEU A 101 3.46 17.22 -32.41
N GLU A 102 3.17 15.97 -32.80
CA GLU A 102 3.11 15.60 -34.22
C GLU A 102 2.01 16.39 -34.95
N THR A 103 0.89 16.63 -34.26
CA THR A 103 -0.23 17.43 -34.74
C THR A 103 -0.59 18.48 -33.69
N PRO A 104 -0.56 19.79 -34.02
CA PRO A 104 -1.02 20.83 -33.10
C PRO A 104 -2.47 20.61 -32.66
N VAL A 105 -2.77 20.91 -31.40
CA VAL A 105 -4.11 20.82 -30.81
C VAL A 105 -4.59 22.18 -30.34
N GLU A 106 -5.90 22.39 -30.25
CA GLU A 106 -6.45 23.61 -29.66
C GLU A 106 -6.74 23.42 -28.16
N ASP A 107 -6.34 24.38 -27.33
CA ASP A 107 -6.71 24.39 -25.92
C ASP A 107 -8.17 24.86 -25.70
N SER A 108 -8.64 24.83 -24.45
CA SER A 108 -9.99 25.30 -24.09
C SER A 108 -10.26 26.78 -24.35
N HIS A 109 -9.22 27.56 -24.69
CA HIS A 109 -9.28 28.98 -24.99
C HIS A 109 -9.11 29.26 -26.50
N GLY A 110 -8.96 28.23 -27.34
CA GLY A 110 -8.77 28.35 -28.78
C GLY A 110 -7.35 28.75 -29.19
N ASN A 111 -6.35 28.56 -28.32
CA ASN A 111 -4.95 28.73 -28.69
C ASN A 111 -4.42 27.43 -29.29
N GLU A 112 -3.59 27.56 -30.32
CA GLU A 112 -2.82 26.45 -30.86
C GLU A 112 -1.72 26.06 -29.87
N VAL A 113 -1.73 24.79 -29.46
CA VAL A 113 -0.70 24.15 -28.65
C VAL A 113 0.10 23.25 -29.57
N THR A 114 1.41 23.47 -29.60
CA THR A 114 2.37 22.74 -30.45
C THR A 114 3.36 21.89 -29.66
N GLU A 115 3.36 22.01 -28.33
CA GLU A 115 4.22 21.26 -27.42
C GLU A 115 3.41 20.77 -26.22
N GLN A 116 3.74 19.59 -25.72
CA GLN A 116 3.19 19.03 -24.48
C GLN A 116 4.31 18.66 -23.52
N VAL A 117 3.98 18.52 -22.23
CA VAL A 117 4.91 17.94 -21.24
C VAL A 117 5.04 16.45 -21.53
N SER A 118 6.25 15.99 -21.81
CA SER A 118 6.57 14.57 -22.03
C SER A 118 7.16 13.90 -20.81
N GLU A 119 7.72 14.69 -19.88
CA GLU A 119 8.40 14.17 -18.69
C GLU A 119 8.34 15.19 -17.55
N VAL A 120 8.13 14.71 -16.34
CA VAL A 120 8.29 15.50 -15.12
C VAL A 120 9.44 14.92 -14.31
N VAL A 121 10.45 15.75 -14.03
CA VAL A 121 11.66 15.32 -13.33
C VAL A 121 11.76 16.02 -11.98
N TYR A 122 11.78 15.22 -10.92
CA TYR A 122 12.03 15.65 -9.57
C TYR A 122 13.51 15.39 -9.22
N ARG A 123 14.22 16.39 -8.71
CA ARG A 123 15.62 16.26 -8.22
C ARG A 123 15.77 16.85 -6.84
N THR A 124 16.52 16.18 -5.98
CA THR A 124 16.75 16.61 -4.60
C THR A 124 18.24 16.73 -4.26
N ASP A 125 18.56 17.68 -3.40
CA ASP A 125 19.86 17.78 -2.71
C ASP A 125 19.83 17.05 -1.35
N THR A 126 18.69 16.46 -0.97
CA THR A 126 18.48 15.66 0.25
C THR A 126 17.94 14.28 -0.16
N PRO A 127 18.81 13.37 -0.63
CA PRO A 127 18.40 12.10 -1.22
C PRO A 127 17.46 11.27 -0.33
N LEU A 128 16.45 10.63 -0.94
CA LEU A 128 15.53 9.72 -0.24
C LEU A 128 16.31 8.48 0.24
N PRO A 129 16.43 8.24 1.55
CA PRO A 129 17.12 7.07 2.08
C PRO A 129 16.43 5.74 1.73
N ALA A 130 17.18 4.64 1.79
CA ALA A 130 16.69 3.30 1.49
C ALA A 130 15.54 2.81 2.39
N ASP A 131 15.33 3.42 3.56
CA ASP A 131 14.32 3.01 4.55
C ASP A 131 13.12 3.96 4.65
N GLN A 132 13.02 4.92 3.73
CA GLN A 132 11.98 5.94 3.72
C GLN A 132 11.28 5.98 2.36
N ARG A 133 10.04 6.47 2.37
CA ARG A 133 9.19 6.61 1.19
C ARG A 133 8.87 8.08 0.94
N ASP A 134 8.86 8.47 -0.33
CA ASP A 134 8.34 9.75 -0.80
C ASP A 134 7.18 9.58 -1.78
N THR A 135 6.48 10.69 -2.01
CA THR A 135 5.40 10.78 -3.01
C THR A 135 5.55 12.00 -3.91
N PHE A 136 5.14 11.83 -5.16
CA PHE A 136 5.12 12.88 -6.18
C PHE A 136 3.72 12.96 -6.77
N GLU A 137 3.10 14.14 -6.73
CA GLU A 137 1.72 14.33 -7.18
C GLU A 137 1.69 15.11 -8.48
N LEU A 138 0.95 14.60 -9.47
CA LEU A 138 0.70 15.26 -10.74
C LEU A 138 -0.80 15.44 -10.92
N SER A 139 -1.25 16.67 -11.16
CA SER A 139 -2.61 16.93 -11.66
C SER A 139 -2.61 16.76 -13.17
N VAL A 140 -3.41 15.82 -13.69
CA VAL A 140 -3.46 15.50 -15.12
C VAL A 140 -4.88 15.65 -15.66
N LYS A 141 -5.00 16.06 -16.91
CA LYS A 141 -6.26 15.97 -17.66
C LYS A 141 -6.25 14.67 -18.46
N LEU A 142 -7.18 13.76 -18.15
CA LEU A 142 -7.28 12.49 -18.87
C LEU A 142 -7.96 12.68 -20.24
N PRO A 143 -7.59 11.87 -21.25
CA PRO A 143 -8.24 11.92 -22.56
C PRO A 143 -9.72 11.55 -22.46
N GLU A 144 -10.56 12.17 -23.28
CA GLU A 144 -12.01 11.91 -23.27
C GLU A 144 -12.36 10.54 -23.86
N ASP A 145 -11.49 10.01 -24.72
CA ASP A 145 -11.64 8.75 -25.46
C ASP A 145 -10.85 7.57 -24.84
N ALA A 146 -10.23 7.78 -23.68
CA ALA A 146 -9.44 6.75 -22.99
C ALA A 146 -10.28 5.78 -22.13
N ALA A 147 -11.61 5.87 -22.11
CA ALA A 147 -12.44 4.95 -21.33
C ALA A 147 -12.19 3.48 -21.73
N GLY A 148 -11.91 2.64 -20.73
CA GLY A 148 -11.57 1.22 -20.91
C GLY A 148 -10.10 0.95 -21.26
N THR A 149 -9.23 1.97 -21.24
CA THR A 149 -7.79 1.80 -21.47
C THR A 149 -6.99 1.84 -20.17
N THR A 150 -5.71 1.50 -20.26
CA THR A 150 -4.74 1.66 -19.18
C THR A 150 -3.64 2.59 -19.65
N LEU A 151 -3.42 3.67 -18.91
CA LEU A 151 -2.32 4.59 -19.15
C LEU A 151 -1.13 4.15 -18.29
N HIS A 152 0.04 4.01 -18.91
CA HIS A 152 1.28 3.66 -18.22
C HIS A 152 2.16 4.90 -18.09
N PHE A 153 2.77 5.07 -16.92
CA PHE A 153 3.65 6.19 -16.61
C PHE A 153 5.06 5.69 -16.30
N PRO A 154 5.85 5.32 -17.32
CA PRO A 154 7.20 4.82 -17.11
C PRO A 154 8.00 5.75 -16.22
N THR A 155 8.54 5.20 -15.14
CA THR A 155 9.20 5.99 -14.10
C THR A 155 10.62 5.52 -13.90
N VAL A 156 11.59 6.42 -14.00
CA VAL A 156 13.00 6.12 -13.73
C VAL A 156 13.40 6.74 -12.40
N GLN A 157 13.84 5.88 -11.49
CA GLN A 157 14.39 6.25 -10.20
C GLN A 157 15.91 6.20 -10.28
N THR A 158 16.57 7.36 -10.24
CA THR A 158 18.03 7.45 -10.22
C THR A 158 18.51 7.57 -8.78
N CYS A 159 19.49 6.76 -8.42
CA CYS A 159 20.10 6.76 -7.11
C CYS A 159 21.57 7.20 -7.18
N GLU A 160 22.21 7.38 -6.03
CA GLU A 160 23.65 7.71 -6.00
C GLU A 160 24.48 6.63 -6.70
N GLU A 161 24.05 5.37 -6.59
CA GLU A 161 24.62 4.20 -7.25
C GLU A 161 23.54 3.48 -8.06
N GLY A 162 23.58 3.65 -9.39
CA GLY A 162 22.68 2.97 -10.31
C GLY A 162 21.27 3.59 -10.38
N GLU A 163 20.33 2.80 -10.90
CA GLU A 163 18.95 3.22 -11.14
C GLU A 163 17.99 2.03 -11.10
N SER A 164 16.70 2.31 -10.92
CA SER A 164 15.59 1.38 -11.12
C SER A 164 14.64 1.96 -12.17
N ALA A 165 14.49 1.26 -13.30
CA ALA A 165 13.65 1.67 -14.42
C ALA A 165 12.29 0.95 -14.36
N TRP A 166 11.31 1.56 -13.70
CA TRP A 166 9.93 1.11 -13.59
C TRP A 166 9.19 1.37 -14.90
N VAL A 167 9.50 0.58 -15.94
CA VAL A 167 9.08 0.83 -17.33
C VAL A 167 8.49 -0.39 -18.02
N GLN A 168 8.45 -1.55 -17.35
CA GLN A 168 7.99 -2.79 -17.96
C GLN A 168 6.46 -2.79 -18.11
N ILE A 169 5.97 -3.19 -19.27
CA ILE A 169 4.56 -3.42 -19.57
C ILE A 169 4.42 -4.89 -19.96
N ALA A 170 3.41 -5.56 -19.44
CA ALA A 170 3.19 -6.98 -19.70
C ALA A 170 2.87 -7.21 -21.18
N ALA A 171 3.52 -8.20 -21.79
CA ALA A 171 3.14 -8.65 -23.13
C ALA A 171 1.78 -9.38 -23.10
N GLU A 172 1.15 -9.54 -24.27
CA GLU A 172 -0.10 -10.29 -24.38
C GLU A 172 0.06 -11.71 -23.81
N GLY A 173 -0.78 -12.06 -22.82
CA GLY A 173 -0.76 -13.36 -22.16
C GLY A 173 0.31 -13.55 -21.09
N GLN A 174 1.10 -12.52 -20.78
CA GLN A 174 2.03 -12.49 -19.63
C GLN A 174 1.27 -12.05 -18.37
N ASP A 175 1.63 -12.62 -17.21
CA ASP A 175 1.13 -12.14 -15.92
C ASP A 175 1.85 -10.84 -15.53
N PRO A 176 1.15 -9.71 -15.34
CA PRO A 176 1.75 -8.45 -14.90
C PRO A 176 2.47 -8.55 -13.54
N HIS A 177 2.08 -9.49 -12.68
CA HIS A 177 2.72 -9.69 -11.38
C HIS A 177 4.10 -10.35 -11.48
N GLU A 178 4.47 -10.89 -12.65
CA GLU A 178 5.80 -11.45 -12.90
C GLU A 178 6.82 -10.38 -13.35
N LEU A 179 6.39 -9.14 -13.56
CA LEU A 179 7.28 -8.04 -13.92
C LEU A 179 8.12 -7.62 -12.71
N GLU A 180 9.43 -7.47 -12.94
CA GLU A 180 10.39 -7.08 -11.91
C GLU A 180 10.33 -5.56 -11.63
N LEU A 181 10.12 -4.77 -12.68
CA LEU A 181 10.07 -3.31 -12.63
C LEU A 181 8.86 -2.81 -13.45
N PRO A 182 7.62 -3.15 -13.04
CA PRO A 182 6.43 -2.75 -13.77
C PRO A 182 6.31 -1.22 -13.81
N SER A 183 5.86 -0.70 -14.95
CA SER A 183 5.48 0.70 -15.06
C SER A 183 4.28 0.98 -14.15
N PRO A 184 4.29 2.08 -13.37
CA PRO A 184 3.08 2.59 -12.75
C PRO A 184 1.98 2.77 -13.81
N GLU A 185 0.74 2.46 -13.45
CA GLU A 185 -0.37 2.47 -14.39
C GLU A 185 -1.65 3.04 -13.76
N LEU A 186 -2.57 3.50 -14.60
CA LEU A 186 -3.88 4.02 -14.24
C LEU A 186 -4.91 3.44 -15.20
N GLN A 187 -5.94 2.78 -14.66
CA GLN A 187 -7.07 2.35 -15.47
C GLN A 187 -8.02 3.53 -15.67
N VAL A 188 -8.40 3.81 -16.91
CA VAL A 188 -9.33 4.88 -17.23
C VAL A 188 -10.71 4.28 -17.45
N VAL A 189 -11.70 4.74 -16.69
CA VAL A 189 -13.08 4.23 -16.71
C VAL A 189 -14.02 5.23 -17.38
N ALA A 190 -15.23 4.79 -17.75
CA ALA A 190 -16.21 5.72 -18.32
C ALA A 190 -16.73 6.70 -17.25
N PRO A 191 -17.12 7.92 -17.64
CA PRO A 191 -17.78 8.88 -16.74
C PRO A 191 -18.98 8.27 -16.01
N GLY A 192 -19.01 8.37 -14.69
CA GLY A 192 -20.09 7.85 -13.84
C GLY A 192 -19.93 6.39 -13.38
N ASP A 193 -18.83 5.71 -13.75
CA ASP A 193 -18.54 4.34 -13.31
C ASP A 193 -17.73 4.28 -12.01
N HIS A 194 -17.39 5.41 -11.40
CA HIS A 194 -16.84 5.41 -10.04
C HIS A 194 -17.92 4.93 -9.05
N GLU A 195 -17.79 3.68 -8.59
CA GLU A 195 -18.51 3.22 -7.41
C GLU A 195 -18.07 4.09 -6.23
N HIS A 196 -18.90 5.09 -5.91
CA HIS A 196 -18.80 5.82 -4.68
C HIS A 196 -18.97 4.82 -3.52
N GLU A 197 -17.88 4.43 -2.85
CA GLU A 197 -17.95 4.15 -1.41
C GLU A 197 -18.19 5.48 -0.66
N ALA A 198 -19.31 6.12 -0.97
CA ALA A 198 -19.86 7.19 -0.16
C ALA A 198 -20.61 6.52 0.99
N ALA A 199 -20.04 6.60 2.19
CA ALA A 199 -20.83 6.45 3.39
C ALA A 199 -22.02 7.41 3.31
N ASP A 200 -23.24 6.88 3.32
CA ASP A 200 -24.50 7.62 3.40
C ASP A 200 -24.43 8.63 4.56
N ALA A 201 -24.17 9.90 4.23
CA ALA A 201 -24.42 11.03 5.10
C ALA A 201 -25.68 11.71 4.56
N GLU A 202 -26.84 11.16 4.92
CA GLU A 202 -28.11 11.86 4.75
C GLU A 202 -28.05 13.18 5.52
N GLY A 203 -28.16 14.28 4.77
CA GLY A 203 -28.21 15.63 5.31
C GLY A 203 -29.41 15.79 6.24
N GLN A 204 -29.13 16.17 7.49
CA GLN A 204 -30.13 16.71 8.38
C GLN A 204 -29.83 18.20 8.63
N ASP A 205 -30.80 18.98 8.18
CA ASP A 205 -30.95 20.42 8.25
C ASP A 205 -30.78 20.92 9.71
N ALA A 206 -29.80 21.80 9.94
CA ALA A 206 -29.49 22.32 11.27
C ALA A 206 -30.40 23.51 11.61
N THR A 207 -31.47 23.24 12.35
CA THR A 207 -32.15 24.27 13.18
C THR A 207 -31.79 24.05 14.65
N ALA A 208 -31.10 25.03 15.23
CA ALA A 208 -30.72 25.04 16.64
C ALA A 208 -31.94 25.18 17.56
N PRO A 209 -31.88 24.59 18.76
CA PRO A 209 -31.99 25.44 19.95
C PRO A 209 -31.04 25.06 21.12
N ASP A 210 -31.02 26.01 22.05
CA ASP A 210 -30.17 26.23 23.21
C ASP A 210 -30.28 25.18 24.35
N ALA A 211 -29.15 24.98 25.03
CA ALA A 211 -28.88 24.52 26.40
C ALA A 211 -29.75 23.45 27.11
N SER A 212 -29.12 22.34 27.54
CA SER A 212 -28.79 22.06 28.96
C SER A 212 -28.15 20.66 29.14
N ALA A 213 -27.34 20.53 30.19
CA ALA A 213 -26.44 19.42 30.49
C ALA A 213 -27.12 18.07 30.81
N ALA A 214 -26.49 16.96 30.38
CA ALA A 214 -26.35 15.74 31.18
C ALA A 214 -25.33 14.78 30.52
N ALA A 215 -24.42 14.26 31.35
CA ALA A 215 -23.52 13.17 31.01
C ALA A 215 -24.29 11.88 30.68
N GLY A 216 -23.86 11.19 29.63
CA GLY A 216 -24.40 9.89 29.25
C GLY A 216 -23.56 9.25 28.15
N GLY A 217 -22.51 8.53 28.55
CA GLY A 217 -21.72 7.72 27.62
C GLY A 217 -22.62 6.70 26.92
N SER A 218 -22.70 6.81 25.60
CA SER A 218 -23.41 5.85 24.75
C SER A 218 -22.39 5.14 23.89
N THR A 219 -21.97 3.98 24.40
CA THR A 219 -21.17 2.98 23.71
C THR A 219 -21.95 2.50 22.49
N ALA A 220 -21.40 2.68 21.29
CA ALA A 220 -21.94 2.13 20.05
C ALA A 220 -21.87 0.59 20.12
N ASN A 221 -23.00 -0.04 20.46
CA ASN A 221 -23.15 -1.49 20.53
C ASN A 221 -23.41 -2.04 19.12
N GLY A 222 -22.35 -2.15 18.32
CA GLY A 222 -22.39 -2.92 17.08
C GLY A 222 -22.21 -4.43 17.35
N PRO A 223 -22.87 -5.33 16.59
CA PRO A 223 -22.79 -6.78 16.77
C PRO A 223 -21.36 -7.37 16.56
N LEU A 224 -20.40 -6.57 16.12
CA LEU A 224 -19.01 -6.97 15.86
C LEU A 224 -18.06 -6.84 17.07
N VAL A 225 -18.45 -6.16 18.15
CA VAL A 225 -17.59 -6.00 19.35
C VAL A 225 -17.81 -7.11 20.39
N ILE A 226 -18.99 -7.75 20.38
CA ILE A 226 -19.36 -8.76 21.39
C ILE A 226 -18.64 -10.09 21.14
N THR A 227 -18.30 -10.41 19.88
CA THR A 227 -17.64 -11.67 19.51
C THR A 227 -16.13 -11.66 19.81
N SER A 228 -15.47 -10.51 19.69
CA SER A 228 -14.03 -10.37 20.00
C SER A 228 -13.75 -10.40 21.50
N LEU A 229 -14.65 -9.87 22.33
CA LEU A 229 -14.51 -9.90 23.79
C LEU A 229 -14.71 -11.31 24.39
N ALA A 230 -15.57 -12.13 23.78
CA ALA A 230 -15.80 -13.51 24.22
C ALA A 230 -14.59 -14.42 23.96
N LEU A 231 -13.88 -14.24 22.84
CA LEU A 231 -12.68 -15.02 22.50
C LEU A 231 -11.43 -14.52 23.27
N GLY A 232 -11.27 -13.21 23.44
CA GLY A 232 -10.19 -12.64 24.24
C GLY A 232 -10.31 -12.97 25.75
N GLY A 233 -11.54 -13.00 26.27
CA GLY A 233 -11.82 -13.35 27.66
C GLY A 233 -11.44 -14.80 28.02
N LEU A 234 -11.68 -15.76 27.13
CA LEU A 234 -11.31 -17.17 27.37
C LEU A 234 -9.79 -17.35 27.43
N GLY A 235 -9.05 -16.65 26.56
CA GLY A 235 -7.58 -16.70 26.54
C GLY A 235 -6.95 -16.15 27.82
N LEU A 236 -7.48 -15.04 28.34
CA LEU A 236 -7.02 -14.43 29.59
C LEU A 236 -7.24 -15.36 30.80
N VAL A 237 -8.39 -16.03 30.87
CA VAL A 237 -8.72 -16.95 31.98
C VAL A 237 -7.78 -18.15 32.01
N VAL A 238 -7.44 -18.72 30.84
CA VAL A 238 -6.47 -19.83 30.75
C VAL A 238 -5.07 -19.39 31.18
N ALA A 239 -4.64 -18.20 30.74
CA ALA A 239 -3.33 -17.64 31.11
C ALA A 239 -3.22 -17.38 32.63
N ILE A 240 -4.25 -16.80 33.24
CA ILE A 240 -4.29 -16.55 34.70
C ILE A 240 -4.29 -17.87 35.47
N PHE A 241 -5.07 -18.87 35.04
CA PHE A 241 -5.11 -20.17 35.72
C PHE A 241 -3.77 -20.92 35.65
N ALA A 242 -3.06 -20.83 34.52
CA ALA A 242 -1.72 -21.39 34.37
C ALA A 242 -0.71 -20.72 35.31
N LEU A 243 -0.78 -19.38 35.43
CA LEU A 243 0.14 -18.57 36.23
C LEU A 243 -0.09 -18.73 37.76
N LEU A 244 -1.34 -18.93 38.19
CA LEU A 244 -1.65 -19.27 39.57
C LEU A 244 -1.20 -20.70 39.93
N ARG A 245 -1.27 -21.64 38.99
CA ARG A 245 -0.85 -23.03 39.23
C ARG A 245 0.67 -23.19 39.32
N THR A 246 1.44 -22.35 38.61
CA THR A 246 2.91 -22.34 38.72
C THR A 246 3.37 -21.69 40.03
N ARG A 247 2.70 -20.63 40.50
CA ARG A 247 3.01 -19.97 41.78
C ARG A 247 2.75 -20.84 43.01
N ASN A 248 1.78 -21.76 42.97
CA ASN A 248 1.51 -22.68 44.09
C ASN A 248 2.43 -23.93 44.10
N LYS A 249 3.33 -24.06 43.12
CA LYS A 249 4.33 -25.15 43.06
C LYS A 249 5.76 -24.68 43.33
N ALA A 250 5.98 -23.38 43.49
CA ALA A 250 7.20 -22.80 44.04
C ALA A 250 7.01 -22.63 45.55
#